data_AF-A0A5C7PK40-F1
#
_entry.id   AF-A0A5C7PK40-F1
#
_cell.length_a   1.000
_cell.length_b   1.000
_cell.length_c   1.000
_cell.angle_alpha   90.00
_cell.angle_beta   90.00
_cell.angle_gamma   90.00
#
_symmetry.space_group_name_H-M   'P 1'
#
loop_
_entity.id
_entity.type
_entity.pdbx_description
1 polymer ?
#
loop_
_entity_poly.entity_id
_entity_poly.type
_entity_poly.pdbx_seq_one_letter_code
_entity_poly.pdbx_strand_id
1 'polypeptide(L)'
;MALSNAKARGAAYAIASSPVTETTFTRGCHDSNPSYADVRDDLLDTNEIAAPTENPSMTKASSDQAQASPTKQFFVSMLTRDISLADAILDLLDNCLDGAMRLANGNDVDYAKHFVNIEIAEDHFSIADNCGGIPRDVAKNYAFKMGREPDDDRDSDAETIGMYGVGMKRAIFKMGRNALVRTRHGDDMFEVPITSQWLEAKNWDPLPINEPTEAKERLDEPGTTIYVTDLYEGVSRHFANEAFENEVRTAIAEHFTMFIQWGLKVELNGKPVESVLVEVLVSTDEKRPAPYIYQKMIDGVLVSISVGLNTGKSLGDDDEEDVGFERDRSSATAGWTVLCNDRAVIVGDKGRLTGWGDGIPLYHPQFAVITGIIEFRSKHADQLPVTTTKRALDTSSNVWLESLVKMKEGMRIWISYTNQWKNHPRADQSRHWESAKPMPLSRAIEVVAARSATRRVADAIEFNPQKAKVLPEPEDKKPSSRKIVFSRPAEEVRLVSKLLFDDPDEKPGIVGDKCFEMQLTKAKQGD
;
A
#
# COMPACT_ATOMS: atom_id res chain seq x y z
N MET A 1 46.95 -45.72 11.40
CA MET A 1 46.65 -45.86 9.96
C MET A 1 45.73 -44.72 9.58
N ALA A 2 46.16 -43.95 8.58
CA ALA A 2 45.56 -42.70 8.15
C ALA A 2 44.20 -42.90 7.47
N LEU A 3 43.28 -41.96 7.65
CA LEU A 3 42.11 -41.80 6.78
C LEU A 3 42.14 -40.40 6.17
N SER A 4 42.18 -40.44 4.85
CA SER A 4 42.49 -39.37 3.91
C SER A 4 41.22 -38.74 3.34
N ASN A 5 41.31 -37.42 3.15
CA ASN A 5 40.53 -36.54 2.30
C ASN A 5 39.74 -37.17 1.13
N ALA A 6 38.45 -36.86 1.06
CA ALA A 6 37.66 -36.94 -0.17
C ALA A 6 37.07 -35.54 -0.48
N LYS A 7 37.59 -34.93 -1.55
CA LYS A 7 37.06 -33.73 -2.21
C LYS A 7 35.86 -34.13 -3.08
N ALA A 8 34.68 -33.58 -2.82
CA ALA A 8 33.54 -33.65 -3.72
C ALA A 8 33.56 -32.46 -4.70
N ARG A 9 33.49 -32.78 -6.00
CA ARG A 9 33.39 -31.84 -7.13
C ARG A 9 31.91 -31.52 -7.37
N GLY A 10 31.54 -30.24 -7.35
CA GLY A 10 30.28 -29.73 -7.90
C GLY A 10 30.57 -28.98 -9.20
N ALA A 11 30.00 -29.44 -10.31
CA ALA A 11 30.13 -28.83 -11.63
C ALA A 11 29.15 -27.66 -11.75
N ALA A 12 29.68 -26.47 -12.06
CA ALA A 12 28.90 -25.30 -12.45
C ALA A 12 28.85 -25.22 -13.98
N TYR A 13 27.64 -25.21 -14.54
CA TYR A 13 27.39 -24.85 -15.94
C TYR A 13 27.40 -23.32 -16.06
N ALA A 14 28.38 -22.77 -16.78
CA ALA A 14 28.45 -21.35 -17.14
C ALA A 14 27.99 -21.20 -18.60
N ILE A 15 26.93 -20.43 -18.81
CA ILE A 15 26.44 -20.00 -20.13
C ILE A 15 27.12 -18.66 -20.43
N ALA A 16 27.77 -18.58 -21.60
CA ALA A 16 28.48 -17.41 -22.07
C ALA A 16 27.52 -16.32 -22.59
N SER A 17 27.74 -15.08 -22.17
CA SER A 17 27.13 -13.87 -22.73
C SER A 17 28.22 -12.84 -22.99
N SER A 18 28.35 -12.45 -24.26
CA SER A 18 29.33 -11.49 -24.80
C SER A 18 29.11 -10.05 -24.30
N PRO A 19 30.16 -9.24 -24.11
CA PRO A 19 30.03 -7.81 -23.84
C PRO A 19 30.07 -6.97 -25.13
N VAL A 20 29.18 -5.98 -25.21
CA VAL A 20 29.19 -4.89 -26.21
C VAL A 20 30.00 -3.73 -25.63
N THR A 21 30.99 -3.27 -26.39
CA THR A 21 31.89 -2.16 -26.04
C THR A 21 31.28 -0.80 -26.41
N GLU A 22 31.21 0.11 -25.42
CA GLU A 22 31.00 1.55 -25.59
C GLU A 22 32.31 2.24 -26.00
N THR A 23 32.23 3.17 -26.94
CA THR A 23 33.36 4.02 -27.35
C THR A 23 33.03 5.48 -27.04
N THR A 24 33.64 6.01 -25.99
CA THR A 24 33.74 7.44 -25.67
C THR A 24 34.69 8.15 -26.64
N PHE A 25 34.30 9.31 -27.16
CA PHE A 25 35.19 10.26 -27.83
C PHE A 25 35.23 11.60 -27.08
N THR A 26 36.46 12.07 -26.86
CA THR A 26 36.88 13.23 -26.06
C THR A 26 36.80 14.56 -26.79
N ARG A 27 36.60 15.64 -26.02
CA ARG A 27 36.66 17.07 -26.40
C ARG A 27 38.04 17.53 -26.91
N GLY A 28 38.02 18.57 -27.74
CA GLY A 28 39.13 19.51 -27.97
C GLY A 28 38.60 20.86 -28.46
N CYS A 29 38.86 21.94 -27.72
CA CYS A 29 38.47 23.34 -27.95
C CYS A 29 39.49 24.11 -28.83
N HIS A 30 39.05 25.20 -29.47
CA HIS A 30 39.63 26.57 -29.48
C HIS A 30 39.06 27.38 -30.67
N ASP A 31 38.35 28.49 -30.40
CA ASP A 31 38.78 29.92 -30.58
C ASP A 31 38.87 30.35 -32.06
N SER A 32 38.47 31.53 -32.55
CA SER A 32 38.02 32.82 -31.98
C SER A 32 37.69 33.79 -33.16
N ASN A 33 36.80 34.79 -32.94
CA ASN A 33 36.71 36.14 -33.57
C ASN A 33 36.38 36.32 -35.09
N PRO A 34 35.97 37.53 -35.56
CA PRO A 34 35.08 38.55 -34.99
C PRO A 34 34.12 39.23 -36.04
N SER A 35 33.36 40.22 -35.57
CA SER A 35 32.43 41.14 -36.25
C SER A 35 33.05 42.20 -37.18
N TYR A 36 32.24 42.79 -38.08
CA TYR A 36 32.02 44.24 -38.38
C TYR A 36 31.22 44.30 -39.70
N ALA A 37 29.93 44.69 -39.74
CA ALA A 37 29.32 46.03 -39.65
C ALA A 37 28.95 46.62 -41.04
N ASP A 38 27.70 47.08 -41.10
CA ASP A 38 27.10 48.15 -41.92
C ASP A 38 27.31 48.19 -43.45
N VAL A 39 26.20 48.09 -44.19
CA VAL A 39 25.52 49.23 -44.83
C VAL A 39 24.04 48.88 -45.05
N ARG A 40 23.13 49.74 -44.56
CA ARG A 40 21.72 49.84 -44.96
C ARG A 40 21.60 50.84 -46.11
N ASP A 41 20.74 50.54 -47.08
CA ASP A 41 19.89 51.47 -47.87
C ASP A 41 19.05 50.56 -48.80
N ASP A 42 17.81 50.22 -48.44
CA ASP A 42 16.54 50.97 -48.67
C ASP A 42 15.89 50.68 -50.04
N LEU A 43 14.69 50.06 -49.96
CA LEU A 43 13.49 50.23 -50.83
C LEU A 43 13.59 49.64 -52.27
N LEU A 44 12.71 48.79 -52.83
CA LEU A 44 11.30 48.43 -52.61
C LEU A 44 10.94 47.16 -53.44
N ASP A 45 9.89 46.47 -52.99
CA ASP A 45 8.86 45.71 -53.74
C ASP A 45 9.09 44.34 -54.44
N THR A 46 8.53 43.33 -53.76
CA THR A 46 7.55 42.31 -54.22
C THR A 46 7.97 41.10 -55.08
N ASN A 47 7.42 39.97 -54.64
CA ASN A 47 7.14 38.70 -55.33
C ASN A 47 8.31 37.76 -55.64
N GLU A 48 8.53 36.79 -54.73
CA GLU A 48 8.52 35.34 -55.03
C GLU A 48 8.82 34.54 -53.75
N ILE A 49 7.79 34.02 -53.09
CA ILE A 49 7.96 33.02 -52.04
C ILE A 49 8.02 31.65 -52.73
N ALA A 50 9.22 31.12 -52.86
CA ALA A 50 9.44 29.74 -53.26
C ALA A 50 8.77 28.80 -52.24
N ALA A 51 7.80 28.02 -52.73
CA ALA A 51 7.10 27.01 -51.95
C ALA A 51 8.06 25.89 -51.51
N PRO A 52 7.80 25.23 -50.37
CA PRO A 52 8.61 24.10 -49.92
C PRO A 52 8.49 22.97 -50.95
N THR A 53 9.63 22.43 -51.37
CA THR A 53 9.73 21.20 -52.14
C THR A 53 9.07 20.06 -51.36
N GLU A 54 7.85 19.70 -51.75
CA GLU A 54 7.19 18.46 -51.36
C GLU A 54 8.08 17.28 -51.77
N ASN A 55 8.51 16.47 -50.81
CA ASN A 55 9.00 15.13 -51.11
C ASN A 55 7.84 14.37 -51.78
N PRO A 56 7.95 13.95 -53.06
CA PRO A 56 6.88 13.21 -53.69
C PRO A 56 6.75 11.87 -52.97
N SER A 57 5.66 11.70 -52.23
CA SER A 57 5.25 10.43 -51.67
C SER A 57 5.19 9.41 -52.81
N MET A 58 6.17 8.49 -52.88
CA MET A 58 6.26 7.43 -53.88
C MET A 58 5.20 6.33 -53.69
N THR A 59 4.09 6.63 -53.02
CA THR A 59 3.05 5.63 -52.71
C THR A 59 1.73 5.99 -53.38
N LYS A 60 1.25 5.07 -54.21
CA LYS A 60 -0.12 5.12 -54.76
C LYS A 60 -1.07 4.70 -53.65
N ALA A 61 -2.00 5.57 -53.25
CA ALA A 61 -3.03 5.21 -52.28
C ALA A 61 -3.86 4.02 -52.81
N SER A 62 -3.93 2.94 -52.03
CA SER A 62 -4.84 1.81 -52.27
C SER A 62 -6.16 2.04 -51.56
N SER A 63 -7.25 1.46 -52.07
CA SER A 63 -8.52 1.34 -51.35
C SER A 63 -8.50 0.26 -50.27
N ASP A 64 -7.46 -0.57 -50.25
CA ASP A 64 -7.32 -1.64 -49.27
C ASP A 64 -7.09 -1.06 -47.86
N GLN A 65 -7.87 -1.54 -46.90
CA GLN A 65 -7.71 -1.20 -45.49
C GLN A 65 -7.20 -2.42 -44.72
N ALA A 66 -6.17 -2.22 -43.90
CA ALA A 66 -5.69 -3.24 -42.98
C ALA A 66 -6.56 -3.23 -41.70
N GLN A 67 -7.05 -4.39 -41.29
CA GLN A 67 -7.73 -4.54 -40.01
C GLN A 67 -6.69 -4.59 -38.88
N ALA A 68 -6.73 -3.62 -37.98
CA ALA A 68 -5.76 -3.45 -36.90
C ALA A 68 -6.35 -3.63 -35.49
N SER A 69 -7.62 -4.06 -35.38
CA SER A 69 -8.25 -4.31 -34.08
C SER A 69 -7.63 -5.51 -33.35
N PRO A 70 -7.40 -5.42 -32.03
CA PRO A 70 -6.89 -6.54 -31.25
C PRO A 70 -7.93 -7.66 -31.20
N THR A 71 -7.48 -8.91 -31.18
CA THR A 71 -8.40 -10.05 -30.98
C THR A 71 -8.92 -10.06 -29.55
N LYS A 72 -10.18 -10.49 -29.35
CA LYS A 72 -10.79 -10.61 -28.02
C LYS A 72 -9.94 -11.46 -27.07
N GLN A 73 -9.46 -12.60 -27.56
CA GLN A 73 -8.60 -13.49 -26.79
C GLN A 73 -7.27 -12.82 -26.37
N PHE A 74 -6.64 -12.06 -27.28
CA PHE A 74 -5.43 -11.32 -26.93
C PHE A 74 -5.71 -10.29 -25.85
N PHE A 75 -6.81 -9.54 -25.96
CA PHE A 75 -7.19 -8.53 -24.98
C PHE A 75 -7.47 -9.13 -23.59
N VAL A 76 -8.31 -10.18 -23.53
CA VAL A 76 -8.67 -10.86 -22.27
C VAL A 76 -7.43 -11.48 -21.60
N SER A 77 -6.55 -12.11 -22.37
CA SER A 77 -5.32 -12.71 -21.83
C SER A 77 -4.33 -11.67 -21.31
N MET A 78 -4.16 -10.54 -22.01
CA MET A 78 -3.30 -9.45 -21.53
C MET A 78 -3.85 -8.78 -20.27
N LEU A 79 -5.17 -8.59 -20.19
CA LEU A 79 -5.80 -7.92 -19.06
C LEU A 79 -5.61 -8.67 -17.72
N THR A 80 -5.53 -10.01 -17.79
CA THR A 80 -5.50 -10.90 -16.61
C THR A 80 -4.11 -11.41 -16.25
N ARG A 81 -3.11 -11.23 -17.12
CA ARG A 81 -1.79 -11.84 -16.97
C ARG A 81 -1.02 -11.33 -15.76
N ASP A 82 -0.96 -10.01 -15.59
CA ASP A 82 -0.04 -9.35 -14.67
C ASP A 82 -0.69 -8.98 -13.32
N ILE A 83 -1.89 -9.49 -13.05
CA ILE A 83 -2.61 -9.33 -11.77
C ILE A 83 -2.65 -10.66 -11.00
N SER A 84 -2.47 -10.62 -9.68
CA SER A 84 -2.65 -11.79 -8.82
C SER A 84 -4.14 -12.14 -8.64
N LEU A 85 -4.44 -13.35 -8.15
CA LEU A 85 -5.83 -13.73 -7.88
C LEU A 85 -6.41 -12.94 -6.68
N ALA A 86 -5.60 -12.68 -5.64
CA ALA A 86 -6.02 -11.86 -4.51
C ALA A 86 -6.32 -10.41 -4.94
N ASP A 87 -5.44 -9.79 -5.75
CA ASP A 87 -5.64 -8.43 -6.24
C ASP A 87 -6.88 -8.30 -7.13
N ALA A 88 -7.20 -9.34 -7.90
CA ALA A 88 -8.43 -9.40 -8.68
C ALA A 88 -9.68 -9.35 -7.79
N ILE A 89 -9.65 -9.98 -6.60
CA ILE A 89 -10.75 -9.88 -5.62
C ILE A 89 -10.83 -8.46 -5.05
N LEU A 90 -9.69 -7.85 -4.71
CA LEU A 90 -9.64 -6.47 -4.19
C LEU A 90 -10.16 -5.45 -5.21
N ASP A 91 -9.92 -5.66 -6.50
CA ASP A 91 -10.49 -4.83 -7.58
C ASP A 91 -12.02 -4.84 -7.58
N LEU A 92 -12.66 -5.92 -7.12
CA LEU A 92 -14.12 -6.00 -6.96
C LEU A 92 -14.58 -5.23 -5.74
N LEU A 93 -13.86 -5.34 -4.62
CA LEU A 93 -14.14 -4.60 -3.40
C LEU A 93 -14.03 -3.08 -3.60
N ASP A 94 -13.06 -2.61 -4.41
CA ASP A 94 -12.99 -1.20 -4.82
C ASP A 94 -14.27 -0.74 -5.54
N ASN A 95 -14.87 -1.57 -6.41
CA ASN A 95 -16.13 -1.19 -7.09
C ASN A 95 -17.31 -1.09 -6.11
N CYS A 96 -17.31 -1.88 -5.03
CA CYS A 96 -18.30 -1.75 -3.96
C CYS A 96 -18.14 -0.38 -3.25
N LEU A 97 -16.91 0.06 -2.98
CA LEU A 97 -16.66 1.39 -2.40
C LEU A 97 -17.08 2.52 -3.35
N ASP A 98 -16.77 2.40 -4.65
CA ASP A 98 -17.21 3.36 -5.66
C ASP A 98 -18.75 3.46 -5.70
N GLY A 99 -19.44 2.34 -5.50
CA GLY A 99 -20.89 2.30 -5.33
C GLY A 99 -21.38 3.10 -4.11
N ALA A 100 -20.76 2.90 -2.95
CA ALA A 100 -21.12 3.60 -1.72
C ALA A 100 -20.85 5.12 -1.83
N MET A 101 -19.73 5.52 -2.43
CA MET A 101 -19.41 6.92 -2.69
C MET A 101 -20.43 7.58 -3.64
N ARG A 102 -20.82 6.87 -4.71
CA ARG A 102 -21.86 7.34 -5.63
C ARG A 102 -23.21 7.49 -4.92
N LEU A 103 -23.57 6.57 -4.03
CA LEU A 103 -24.82 6.67 -3.24
C LEU A 103 -24.85 7.93 -2.37
N ALA A 104 -23.70 8.34 -1.82
CA ALA A 104 -23.61 9.53 -0.98
C ALA A 104 -23.72 10.87 -1.76
N ASN A 105 -23.59 10.85 -3.10
CA ASN A 105 -23.73 12.01 -3.99
C ASN A 105 -22.91 13.24 -3.53
N GLY A 106 -21.63 13.02 -3.20
CA GLY A 106 -20.71 14.08 -2.76
C GLY A 106 -20.79 14.45 -1.27
N ASN A 107 -21.64 13.77 -0.49
CA ASN A 107 -21.60 13.83 0.98
C ASN A 107 -20.66 12.76 1.55
N ASP A 108 -20.35 12.87 2.84
CA ASP A 108 -19.60 11.84 3.56
C ASP A 108 -20.36 10.50 3.57
N VAL A 109 -19.66 9.42 3.26
CA VAL A 109 -20.21 8.06 3.27
C VAL A 109 -20.28 7.54 4.70
N ASP A 110 -21.47 7.10 5.12
CA ASP A 110 -21.64 6.38 6.38
C ASP A 110 -21.36 4.88 6.17
N TYR A 111 -20.07 4.51 6.19
CA TYR A 111 -19.61 3.15 5.94
C TYR A 111 -20.20 2.10 6.91
N ALA A 112 -20.66 2.50 8.10
CA ALA A 112 -21.30 1.61 9.06
C ALA A 112 -22.63 1.00 8.56
N LYS A 113 -23.23 1.59 7.51
CA LYS A 113 -24.43 1.07 6.84
C LYS A 113 -24.14 0.10 5.70
N HIS A 114 -22.87 -0.04 5.32
CA HIS A 114 -22.47 -0.82 4.16
C HIS A 114 -21.80 -2.13 4.56
N PHE A 115 -22.03 -3.17 3.75
CA PHE A 115 -21.35 -4.45 3.89
C PHE A 115 -20.88 -4.97 2.54
N VAL A 116 -19.85 -5.83 2.59
CA VAL A 116 -19.39 -6.64 1.46
C VAL A 116 -19.09 -8.06 1.96
N ASN A 117 -19.78 -9.03 1.39
CA ASN A 117 -19.63 -10.44 1.69
C ASN A 117 -18.93 -11.13 0.53
N ILE A 118 -17.81 -11.79 0.81
CA ILE A 118 -17.00 -12.50 -0.16
C ILE A 118 -17.01 -13.99 0.20
N GLU A 119 -17.29 -14.83 -0.79
CA GLU A 119 -17.23 -16.28 -0.69
C GLU A 119 -16.26 -16.82 -1.75
N ILE A 120 -15.29 -17.62 -1.30
CA ILE A 120 -14.38 -18.36 -2.16
C ILE A 120 -14.52 -19.85 -1.86
N ALA A 121 -14.78 -20.64 -2.89
CA ALA A 121 -14.95 -22.08 -2.80
C ALA A 121 -14.30 -22.78 -4.01
N GLU A 122 -14.14 -24.10 -3.93
CA GLU A 122 -13.48 -24.88 -4.99
C GLU A 122 -14.18 -24.76 -6.36
N ASP A 123 -15.51 -24.59 -6.36
CA ASP A 123 -16.34 -24.58 -7.57
C ASP A 123 -16.87 -23.19 -7.97
N HIS A 124 -16.79 -22.19 -7.09
CA HIS A 124 -17.33 -20.87 -7.35
C HIS A 124 -16.63 -19.74 -6.57
N PHE A 125 -16.91 -18.51 -7.01
CA PHE A 125 -16.60 -17.28 -6.28
C PHE A 125 -17.86 -16.41 -6.23
N SER A 126 -18.08 -15.75 -5.10
CA SER A 126 -19.12 -14.73 -4.97
C SER A 126 -18.61 -13.49 -4.23
N ILE A 127 -19.07 -12.32 -4.67
CA ILE A 127 -19.00 -11.08 -3.89
C ILE A 127 -20.37 -10.40 -3.95
N ALA A 128 -20.89 -10.00 -2.79
CA ALA A 128 -22.18 -9.34 -2.66
C ALA A 128 -22.06 -8.10 -1.76
N ASP A 129 -22.63 -6.98 -2.20
CA ASP A 129 -22.65 -5.72 -1.45
C ASP A 129 -24.06 -5.11 -1.39
N ASN A 130 -24.23 -4.13 -0.50
CA ASN A 130 -25.41 -3.24 -0.46
C ASN A 130 -25.04 -1.78 -0.81
N CYS A 131 -24.07 -1.60 -1.69
CA CYS A 131 -23.50 -0.31 -2.06
C CYS A 131 -24.26 0.37 -3.21
N GLY A 132 -25.59 0.22 -3.26
CA GLY A 132 -26.47 0.98 -4.15
C GLY A 132 -26.62 0.47 -5.58
N GLY A 133 -25.84 -0.53 -6.00
CA GLY A 133 -25.96 -1.17 -7.30
C GLY A 133 -25.50 -0.32 -8.51
N ILE A 134 -25.64 -0.90 -9.69
CA ILE A 134 -25.29 -0.32 -10.99
C ILE A 134 -26.56 0.23 -11.67
N PRO A 135 -26.62 1.54 -11.99
CA PRO A 135 -27.70 2.11 -12.79
C PRO A 135 -27.77 1.48 -14.19
N ARG A 136 -28.98 1.28 -14.72
CA ARG A 136 -29.17 0.59 -16.01
C ARG A 136 -28.56 1.32 -17.20
N ASP A 137 -28.57 2.65 -17.20
CA ASP A 137 -27.89 3.46 -18.23
C ASP A 137 -26.37 3.26 -18.17
N VAL A 138 -25.80 3.20 -16.97
CA VAL A 138 -24.38 2.89 -16.75
C VAL A 138 -24.07 1.47 -17.24
N ALA A 139 -24.92 0.48 -16.96
CA ALA A 139 -24.75 -0.88 -17.45
C ALA A 139 -24.76 -0.97 -19.00
N LYS A 140 -25.73 -0.32 -19.65
CA LYS A 140 -25.87 -0.31 -21.11
C LYS A 140 -24.69 0.35 -21.81
N ASN A 141 -24.22 1.46 -21.26
CA ASN A 141 -23.30 2.34 -21.98
C ASN A 141 -21.85 2.18 -21.54
N TYR A 142 -21.57 1.52 -20.42
CA TYR A 142 -20.24 1.62 -19.81
C TYR A 142 -19.77 0.47 -18.92
N ALA A 143 -20.58 -0.01 -17.96
CA ALA A 143 -20.09 -0.90 -16.90
C ALA A 143 -19.42 -2.17 -17.45
N PHE A 144 -19.81 -2.60 -18.65
CA PHE A 144 -19.26 -3.77 -19.34
C PHE A 144 -18.39 -3.45 -20.56
N LYS A 145 -18.12 -2.16 -20.83
CA LYS A 145 -17.12 -1.74 -21.83
C LYS A 145 -15.71 -2.02 -21.31
N MET A 146 -14.77 -2.19 -22.25
CA MET A 146 -13.36 -2.46 -21.98
C MET A 146 -12.55 -1.17 -22.04
N GLY A 147 -12.40 -0.51 -20.89
CA GLY A 147 -11.71 0.77 -20.77
C GLY A 147 -12.67 1.95 -20.57
N ARG A 148 -12.12 3.09 -20.14
CA ARG A 148 -12.84 4.37 -20.09
C ARG A 148 -12.73 5.08 -21.44
N GLU A 149 -13.78 5.80 -21.84
CA GLU A 149 -13.70 6.73 -22.95
C GLU A 149 -12.99 8.02 -22.48
N PRO A 150 -12.24 8.73 -23.35
CA PRO A 150 -11.50 9.93 -22.94
C PRO A 150 -12.39 11.06 -22.41
N ASP A 151 -13.62 11.15 -22.91
CA ASP A 151 -14.59 12.18 -22.55
C ASP A 151 -15.51 11.75 -21.38
N ASP A 152 -15.15 10.66 -20.69
CA ASP A 152 -15.90 10.15 -19.54
C ASP A 152 -15.54 10.91 -18.26
N ASP A 153 -16.37 11.89 -17.90
CA ASP A 153 -16.22 12.75 -16.71
C ASP A 153 -16.90 12.19 -15.45
N ARG A 154 -17.48 10.99 -15.53
CA ARG A 154 -18.11 10.36 -14.37
C ARG A 154 -17.04 10.03 -13.32
N ASP A 155 -17.36 10.37 -12.07
CA ASP A 155 -16.46 10.29 -10.92
C ASP A 155 -15.27 11.27 -10.96
N SER A 156 -15.22 12.23 -11.90
CA SER A 156 -14.15 13.26 -11.96
C SER A 156 -14.09 14.18 -10.73
N ASP A 157 -15.21 14.28 -10.01
CA ASP A 157 -15.32 15.03 -8.76
C ASP A 157 -15.06 14.18 -7.50
N ALA A 158 -14.93 12.86 -7.65
CA ALA A 158 -14.77 11.92 -6.55
C ALA A 158 -13.31 11.47 -6.39
N GLU A 159 -12.86 11.34 -5.14
CA GLU A 159 -11.53 10.86 -4.79
C GLU A 159 -11.45 9.33 -4.91
N THR A 160 -11.57 8.82 -6.14
CA THR A 160 -11.47 7.38 -6.46
C THR A 160 -10.05 7.01 -6.88
N ILE A 161 -9.77 5.71 -7.00
CA ILE A 161 -8.45 5.18 -7.40
C ILE A 161 -8.54 4.39 -8.71
N GLY A 162 -9.75 3.97 -9.08
CA GLY A 162 -10.00 3.26 -10.33
C GLY A 162 -9.88 4.18 -11.55
N MET A 163 -8.76 4.12 -12.26
CA MET A 163 -8.53 4.95 -13.46
C MET A 163 -9.06 4.34 -14.76
N TYR A 164 -8.96 3.01 -14.91
CA TYR A 164 -9.03 2.37 -16.23
C TYR A 164 -10.36 1.69 -16.56
N GLY A 165 -11.32 1.61 -15.63
CA GLY A 165 -12.64 0.99 -15.89
C GLY A 165 -12.62 -0.53 -16.16
N VAL A 166 -11.49 -1.21 -15.95
CA VAL A 166 -11.32 -2.64 -16.28
C VAL A 166 -11.37 -3.58 -15.08
N GLY A 167 -11.32 -3.09 -13.83
CA GLY A 167 -11.16 -3.90 -12.61
C GLY A 167 -12.15 -5.06 -12.51
N MET A 168 -13.46 -4.79 -12.57
CA MET A 168 -14.49 -5.84 -12.53
C MET A 168 -14.32 -6.91 -13.62
N LYS A 169 -14.04 -6.50 -14.86
CA LYS A 169 -13.93 -7.42 -15.99
C LYS A 169 -12.67 -8.27 -15.87
N ARG A 170 -11.55 -7.63 -15.50
CA ARG A 170 -10.28 -8.26 -15.20
C ARG A 170 -10.44 -9.34 -14.13
N ALA A 171 -11.18 -9.04 -13.05
CA ALA A 171 -11.43 -9.99 -11.98
C ALA A 171 -12.23 -11.21 -12.45
N ILE A 172 -13.37 -10.97 -13.12
CA ILE A 172 -14.20 -12.04 -13.67
C ILE A 172 -13.39 -12.95 -14.61
N PHE A 173 -12.65 -12.37 -15.55
CA PHE A 173 -11.86 -13.13 -16.52
C PHE A 173 -10.65 -13.83 -15.93
N LYS A 174 -10.14 -13.35 -14.78
CA LYS A 174 -9.05 -13.99 -14.04
C LYS A 174 -9.52 -15.27 -13.34
N MET A 175 -10.77 -15.28 -12.89
CA MET A 175 -11.32 -16.35 -12.04
C MET A 175 -11.90 -17.51 -12.83
N GLY A 176 -12.77 -17.23 -13.80
CA GLY A 176 -13.54 -18.28 -14.48
C GLY A 176 -14.07 -17.87 -15.85
N ARG A 177 -14.83 -18.79 -16.44
CA ARG A 177 -15.40 -18.63 -17.79
C ARG A 177 -16.88 -18.26 -17.80
N ASN A 178 -17.57 -18.43 -16.69
CA ASN A 178 -18.97 -18.06 -16.56
C ASN A 178 -19.15 -17.14 -15.37
N ALA A 179 -19.83 -16.02 -15.58
CA ALA A 179 -20.20 -15.11 -14.50
C ALA A 179 -21.61 -14.57 -14.69
N LEU A 180 -22.24 -14.22 -13.57
CA LEU A 180 -23.51 -13.52 -13.52
C LEU A 180 -23.34 -12.29 -12.65
N VAL A 181 -23.53 -11.11 -13.23
CA VAL A 181 -23.60 -9.85 -12.48
C VAL A 181 -25.06 -9.51 -12.29
N ARG A 182 -25.54 -9.60 -11.05
CA ARG A 182 -26.89 -9.23 -10.65
C ARG A 182 -26.82 -7.93 -9.85
N THR A 183 -27.71 -6.99 -10.14
CA THR A 183 -27.66 -5.68 -9.51
C THR A 183 -29.06 -5.12 -9.30
N ARG A 184 -29.21 -4.33 -8.24
CA ARG A 184 -30.40 -3.54 -7.94
C ARG A 184 -30.00 -2.11 -7.64
N HIS A 185 -30.52 -1.17 -8.41
CA HIS A 185 -30.37 0.26 -8.18
C HIS A 185 -31.77 0.89 -7.98
N GLY A 186 -32.08 1.28 -6.74
CA GLY A 186 -33.44 1.67 -6.37
C GLY A 186 -34.43 0.51 -6.57
N ASP A 187 -35.44 0.70 -7.40
CA ASP A 187 -36.41 -0.34 -7.77
C ASP A 187 -36.03 -1.09 -9.05
N ASP A 188 -34.99 -0.64 -9.75
CA ASP A 188 -34.54 -1.22 -11.01
C ASP A 188 -33.58 -2.38 -10.75
N MET A 189 -33.91 -3.57 -11.25
CA MET A 189 -33.16 -4.79 -11.00
C MET A 189 -32.96 -5.57 -12.28
N PHE A 190 -31.72 -5.96 -12.55
CA PHE A 190 -31.39 -6.73 -13.74
C PHE A 190 -30.16 -7.59 -13.51
N GLU A 191 -29.92 -8.51 -14.43
CA GLU A 191 -28.74 -9.35 -14.45
C GLU A 191 -28.09 -9.40 -15.84
N VAL A 192 -26.76 -9.52 -15.85
CA VAL A 192 -25.94 -9.55 -17.05
C VAL A 192 -25.07 -10.81 -17.00
N PRO A 193 -25.44 -11.87 -17.74
CA PRO A 193 -24.63 -13.07 -17.84
C PRO A 193 -23.45 -12.85 -18.79
N ILE A 194 -22.26 -13.26 -18.34
CA ILE A 194 -21.03 -13.33 -19.15
C ILE A 194 -20.71 -14.82 -19.29
N THR A 195 -21.03 -15.40 -20.44
CA THR A 195 -20.88 -16.85 -20.65
C THR A 195 -19.55 -17.20 -21.31
N SER A 196 -19.15 -18.46 -21.19
CA SER A 196 -17.99 -19.02 -21.88
C SER A 196 -18.10 -18.86 -23.40
N GLN A 197 -19.29 -19.06 -23.97
CA GLN A 197 -19.52 -18.86 -25.40
C GLN A 197 -19.27 -17.42 -25.82
N TRP A 198 -19.70 -16.44 -25.00
CA TRP A 198 -19.42 -15.05 -25.26
C TRP A 198 -17.91 -14.77 -25.20
N LEU A 199 -17.20 -15.28 -24.18
CA LEU A 199 -15.75 -15.08 -24.04
C LEU A 199 -14.94 -15.66 -25.20
N GLU A 200 -15.35 -16.82 -25.73
CA GLU A 200 -14.69 -17.53 -26.82
C GLU A 200 -15.04 -16.98 -28.22
N ALA A 201 -16.10 -16.19 -28.33
CA ALA A 201 -16.48 -15.55 -29.59
C ALA A 201 -15.40 -14.57 -30.08
N LYS A 202 -15.25 -14.45 -31.40
CA LYS A 202 -14.28 -13.51 -31.99
C LYS A 202 -14.68 -12.04 -31.81
N ASN A 203 -15.99 -11.79 -31.74
CA ASN A 203 -16.57 -10.45 -31.72
C ASN A 203 -16.91 -10.00 -30.30
N TRP A 204 -17.04 -8.69 -30.14
CA TRP A 204 -17.53 -8.04 -28.93
C TRP A 204 -19.03 -7.79 -29.02
N ASP A 205 -19.80 -8.87 -29.15
CA ASP A 205 -21.27 -8.73 -29.22
C ASP A 205 -21.81 -8.16 -27.89
N PRO A 206 -22.87 -7.32 -27.92
CA PRO A 206 -23.46 -6.78 -26.71
C PRO A 206 -23.92 -7.89 -25.75
N LEU A 207 -23.62 -7.74 -24.46
CA LEU A 207 -24.12 -8.64 -23.43
C LEU A 207 -25.62 -8.41 -23.21
N PRO A 208 -26.43 -9.48 -23.02
CA PRO A 208 -27.84 -9.33 -22.74
C PRO A 208 -28.05 -8.76 -21.33
N ILE A 209 -29.12 -7.99 -21.17
CA ILE A 209 -29.62 -7.52 -19.88
C ILE A 209 -30.95 -8.23 -19.65
N ASN A 210 -31.00 -9.10 -18.64
CA ASN A 210 -32.17 -9.88 -18.30
C ASN A 210 -32.84 -9.33 -17.03
N GLU A 211 -34.13 -9.58 -16.89
CA GLU A 211 -34.89 -9.27 -15.67
C GLU A 211 -35.04 -10.55 -14.84
N PRO A 212 -34.73 -10.55 -13.53
CA PRO A 212 -34.94 -11.71 -12.68
C PRO A 212 -36.42 -12.07 -12.60
N THR A 213 -36.71 -13.37 -12.70
CA THR A 213 -38.07 -13.90 -12.83
C THR A 213 -38.61 -14.49 -11.54
N GLU A 214 -37.74 -14.99 -10.67
CA GLU A 214 -38.11 -15.60 -9.39
C GLU A 214 -37.82 -14.68 -8.19
N ALA A 215 -38.59 -14.84 -7.11
CA ALA A 215 -38.39 -14.04 -5.90
C ALA A 215 -37.01 -14.24 -5.25
N LYS A 216 -36.45 -15.46 -5.32
CA LYS A 216 -35.10 -15.78 -4.81
C LYS A 216 -33.97 -15.11 -5.60
N GLU A 217 -34.28 -14.64 -6.82
CA GLU A 217 -33.35 -13.92 -7.68
C GLU A 217 -33.37 -12.42 -7.38
N ARG A 218 -34.23 -11.97 -6.45
CA ARG A 218 -34.34 -10.56 -6.08
C ARG A 218 -33.38 -10.22 -4.94
N LEU A 219 -32.69 -9.09 -5.08
CA LEU A 219 -31.88 -8.49 -4.02
C LEU A 219 -32.79 -7.66 -3.09
N ASP A 220 -32.77 -7.98 -1.80
CA ASP A 220 -33.59 -7.32 -0.78
C ASP A 220 -33.18 -5.86 -0.52
N GLU A 221 -31.91 -5.53 -0.74
CA GLU A 221 -31.36 -4.18 -0.64
C GLU A 221 -30.72 -3.74 -1.97
N PRO A 222 -30.65 -2.43 -2.27
CA PRO A 222 -29.88 -1.92 -3.40
C PRO A 222 -28.40 -2.29 -3.28
N GLY A 223 -27.85 -2.94 -4.31
CA GLY A 223 -26.54 -3.57 -4.23
C GLY A 223 -26.20 -4.40 -5.47
N THR A 224 -25.03 -5.03 -5.47
CA THR A 224 -24.57 -5.90 -6.55
C THR A 224 -24.14 -7.25 -6.01
N THR A 225 -24.39 -8.31 -6.78
CA THR A 225 -23.81 -9.64 -6.58
C THR A 225 -23.12 -10.07 -7.86
N ILE A 226 -21.84 -10.42 -7.76
CA ILE A 226 -21.09 -11.06 -8.84
C ILE A 226 -20.87 -12.51 -8.43
N TYR A 227 -21.32 -13.43 -9.27
CA TYR A 227 -21.15 -14.86 -9.07
C TYR A 227 -20.39 -15.47 -10.24
N VAL A 228 -19.27 -16.14 -9.97
CA VAL A 228 -18.39 -16.73 -10.99
C VAL A 228 -18.34 -18.25 -10.80
N THR A 229 -18.50 -18.98 -11.91
CA THR A 229 -18.47 -20.45 -12.00
C THR A 229 -17.61 -20.87 -13.18
N ASP A 230 -17.40 -22.19 -13.34
CA ASP A 230 -16.44 -22.72 -14.32
C ASP A 230 -15.08 -22.06 -14.13
N LEU A 231 -14.59 -22.16 -12.89
CA LEU A 231 -13.31 -21.62 -12.47
C LEU A 231 -12.17 -22.31 -13.24
N TYR A 232 -11.10 -21.57 -13.51
CA TYR A 232 -9.90 -22.22 -14.02
C TYR A 232 -9.32 -23.18 -12.98
N GLU A 233 -8.75 -24.29 -13.44
CA GLU A 233 -8.24 -25.35 -12.56
C GLU A 233 -7.25 -24.82 -11.49
N GLY A 234 -6.37 -23.88 -11.86
CA GLY A 234 -5.47 -23.23 -10.92
C GLY A 234 -6.19 -22.38 -9.87
N VAL A 235 -7.25 -21.66 -10.26
CA VAL A 235 -8.06 -20.81 -9.38
C VAL A 235 -8.85 -21.67 -8.38
N SER A 236 -9.48 -22.74 -8.85
CA SER A 236 -10.19 -23.72 -8.03
C SER A 236 -9.29 -24.28 -6.91
N ARG A 237 -8.06 -24.69 -7.25
CA ARG A 237 -7.07 -25.17 -6.27
C ARG A 237 -6.64 -24.08 -5.27
N HIS A 238 -6.56 -22.82 -5.69
CA HIS A 238 -6.26 -21.71 -4.78
C HIS A 238 -7.42 -21.47 -3.81
N PHE A 239 -8.67 -21.44 -4.28
CA PHE A 239 -9.84 -21.21 -3.42
C PHE A 239 -10.08 -22.35 -2.43
N ALA A 240 -9.70 -23.58 -2.75
CA ALA A 240 -9.71 -24.70 -1.80
C ALA A 240 -8.61 -24.64 -0.71
N ASN A 241 -7.65 -23.69 -0.81
CA ASN A 241 -6.50 -23.60 0.08
C ASN A 241 -6.69 -22.53 1.16
N GLU A 242 -6.71 -22.94 2.43
CA GLU A 242 -6.84 -22.04 3.58
C GLU A 242 -5.71 -20.99 3.67
N ALA A 243 -4.50 -21.30 3.19
CA ALA A 243 -3.41 -20.33 3.14
C ALA A 243 -3.73 -19.16 2.19
N PHE A 244 -4.43 -19.45 1.08
CA PHE A 244 -4.87 -18.42 0.15
C PHE A 244 -6.05 -17.62 0.72
N GLU A 245 -6.99 -18.25 1.42
CA GLU A 245 -8.03 -17.50 2.17
C GLU A 245 -7.40 -16.51 3.15
N ASN A 246 -6.38 -16.94 3.90
CA ASN A 246 -5.65 -16.08 4.83
C ASN A 246 -4.86 -14.96 4.14
N GLU A 247 -4.30 -15.22 2.96
CA GLU A 247 -3.67 -14.21 2.10
C GLU A 247 -4.68 -13.14 1.69
N VAL A 248 -5.84 -13.52 1.16
CA VAL A 248 -6.91 -12.59 0.76
C VAL A 248 -7.42 -11.81 1.97
N ARG A 249 -7.64 -12.48 3.11
CA ARG A 249 -8.09 -11.83 4.35
C ARG A 249 -7.10 -10.78 4.83
N THR A 250 -5.81 -11.12 4.84
CA THR A 250 -4.74 -10.19 5.24
C THR A 250 -4.67 -9.02 4.27
N ALA A 251 -4.76 -9.29 2.97
CA ALA A 251 -4.77 -8.25 1.95
C ALA A 251 -5.95 -7.29 2.18
N ILE A 252 -7.19 -7.78 2.36
CA ILE A 252 -8.35 -6.92 2.65
C ILE A 252 -8.11 -6.07 3.92
N ALA A 253 -7.66 -6.71 5.01
CA ALA A 253 -7.43 -6.07 6.30
C ALA A 253 -6.44 -4.90 6.24
N GLU A 254 -5.38 -5.05 5.43
CA GLU A 254 -4.34 -4.04 5.23
C GLU A 254 -4.81 -2.92 4.30
N HIS A 255 -5.41 -3.31 3.19
CA HIS A 255 -5.67 -2.45 2.05
C HIS A 255 -6.90 -1.58 2.17
N PHE A 256 -7.92 -2.12 2.83
CA PHE A 256 -9.19 -1.47 3.07
C PHE A 256 -9.32 -1.02 4.52
N THR A 257 -8.20 -0.95 5.23
CA THR A 257 -8.17 -0.69 6.67
C THR A 257 -8.92 0.58 7.08
N MET A 258 -8.81 1.67 6.31
CA MET A 258 -9.51 2.92 6.62
C MET A 258 -11.02 2.78 6.52
N PHE A 259 -11.52 2.14 5.46
CA PHE A 259 -12.94 1.91 5.27
C PHE A 259 -13.53 0.99 6.35
N ILE A 260 -12.80 -0.07 6.73
CA ILE A 260 -13.21 -0.98 7.82
C ILE A 260 -13.25 -0.23 9.16
N GLN A 261 -12.25 0.62 9.44
CA GLN A 261 -12.25 1.47 10.65
C GLN A 261 -13.40 2.47 10.68
N TRP A 262 -13.85 2.95 9.52
CA TRP A 262 -15.02 3.81 9.40
C TRP A 262 -16.36 3.06 9.46
N GLY A 263 -16.32 1.73 9.60
CA GLY A 263 -17.48 0.90 9.87
C GLY A 263 -17.90 -0.04 8.74
N LEU A 264 -17.21 -0.04 7.60
CA LEU A 264 -17.50 -0.98 6.51
C LEU A 264 -17.34 -2.42 7.01
N LYS A 265 -18.41 -3.21 6.91
CA LYS A 265 -18.35 -4.63 7.27
C LYS A 265 -17.88 -5.43 6.09
N VAL A 266 -16.72 -6.06 6.19
CA VAL A 266 -16.22 -6.99 5.16
C VAL A 266 -16.12 -8.38 5.77
N GLU A 267 -16.75 -9.37 5.13
CA GLU A 267 -16.69 -10.77 5.52
C GLU A 267 -16.08 -11.61 4.39
N LEU A 268 -15.21 -12.56 4.74
CA LEU A 268 -14.66 -13.56 3.83
C LEU A 268 -14.99 -14.95 4.39
N ASN A 269 -15.71 -15.76 3.61
CA ASN A 269 -16.20 -17.10 4.01
C ASN A 269 -16.93 -17.07 5.37
N GLY A 270 -17.79 -16.07 5.56
CA GLY A 270 -18.60 -15.87 6.78
C GLY A 270 -17.82 -15.43 8.02
N LYS A 271 -16.53 -15.09 7.89
CA LYS A 271 -15.71 -14.55 8.97
C LYS A 271 -15.40 -13.07 8.73
N PRO A 272 -15.61 -12.18 9.72
CA PRO A 272 -15.29 -10.76 9.57
C PRO A 272 -13.79 -10.54 9.35
N VAL A 273 -13.46 -9.48 8.62
CA VAL A 273 -12.10 -9.00 8.41
C VAL A 273 -11.84 -7.82 9.34
N GLU A 274 -10.88 -7.98 10.24
CA GLU A 274 -10.46 -6.93 11.18
C GLU A 274 -9.48 -5.95 10.53
N SER A 275 -9.62 -4.66 10.82
CA SER A 275 -8.75 -3.62 10.28
C SER A 275 -7.35 -3.62 10.91
N VAL A 276 -6.34 -3.25 10.12
CA VAL A 276 -4.98 -2.96 10.63
C VAL A 276 -4.86 -1.48 11.02
N LEU A 277 -4.76 -1.16 12.31
CA LEU A 277 -4.63 0.23 12.78
C LEU A 277 -3.28 0.83 12.40
N VAL A 278 -3.30 1.89 11.60
CA VAL A 278 -2.11 2.63 11.17
C VAL A 278 -2.09 3.98 11.87
N GLU A 279 -1.34 4.07 12.96
CA GLU A 279 -1.39 5.20 13.89
C GLU A 279 0.00 5.64 14.33
N VAL A 280 0.10 6.90 14.76
CA VAL A 280 1.30 7.47 15.38
C VAL A 280 0.96 8.05 16.75
N LEU A 281 1.90 7.98 17.68
CA LEU A 281 1.77 8.57 19.00
C LEU A 281 1.83 10.09 18.95
N VAL A 282 0.79 10.73 19.46
CA VAL A 282 0.70 12.19 19.54
C VAL A 282 0.24 12.60 20.93
N SER A 283 0.97 13.54 21.54
CA SER A 283 0.50 14.24 22.73
C SER A 283 -0.19 15.56 22.34
N THR A 284 -1.26 15.90 23.06
CA THR A 284 -1.91 17.21 22.96
C THR A 284 -1.16 18.30 23.71
N ASP A 285 -0.26 17.94 24.63
CA ASP A 285 0.65 18.88 25.28
C ASP A 285 1.78 19.25 24.29
N GLU A 286 1.87 20.54 23.99
CA GLU A 286 2.81 21.08 23.03
C GLU A 286 4.29 20.85 23.41
N LYS A 287 4.59 20.74 24.71
CA LYS A 287 5.95 20.49 25.21
C LYS A 287 6.34 19.01 25.18
N ARG A 288 5.37 18.13 24.90
CA ARG A 288 5.56 16.69 24.86
C ARG A 288 5.89 16.20 23.45
N PRO A 289 6.43 14.98 23.32
CA PRO A 289 6.83 14.43 22.04
C PRO A 289 5.66 14.39 21.04
N ALA A 290 6.00 14.56 19.76
CA ALA A 290 5.08 14.51 18.64
C ALA A 290 5.80 13.96 17.41
N PRO A 291 5.06 13.38 16.45
CA PRO A 291 5.62 12.91 15.19
C PRO A 291 6.19 14.08 14.37
N TYR A 292 7.05 13.74 13.42
CA TYR A 292 7.35 14.65 12.31
C TYR A 292 6.10 14.78 11.45
N ILE A 293 5.74 16.00 11.05
CA ILE A 293 4.63 16.27 10.14
C ILE A 293 5.12 17.09 8.96
N TYR A 294 4.66 16.73 7.78
CA TYR A 294 4.80 17.53 6.58
C TYR A 294 3.52 17.44 5.75
N GLN A 295 3.01 18.58 5.28
CA GLN A 295 1.88 18.61 4.36
C GLN A 295 2.12 19.69 3.31
N LYS A 296 1.89 19.38 2.03
CA LYS A 296 2.07 20.33 0.91
C LYS A 296 1.29 19.85 -0.32
N MET A 297 0.82 20.80 -1.14
CA MET A 297 0.38 20.54 -2.52
C MET A 297 1.59 20.38 -3.46
N ILE A 298 1.66 19.27 -4.20
CA ILE A 298 2.67 18.99 -5.22
C ILE A 298 1.94 18.55 -6.48
N ASP A 299 2.09 19.28 -7.59
CA ASP A 299 1.49 18.97 -8.89
C ASP A 299 -0.02 18.65 -8.85
N GLY A 300 -0.78 19.33 -7.99
CA GLY A 300 -2.23 19.12 -7.83
C GLY A 300 -2.62 18.01 -6.83
N VAL A 301 -1.65 17.33 -6.22
CA VAL A 301 -1.85 16.29 -5.21
C VAL A 301 -1.54 16.84 -3.81
N LEU A 302 -2.45 16.68 -2.86
CA LEU A 302 -2.18 16.96 -1.45
C LEU A 302 -1.36 15.81 -0.88
N VAL A 303 -0.11 16.11 -0.49
CA VAL A 303 0.78 15.17 0.18
C VAL A 303 0.74 15.44 1.67
N SER A 304 0.42 14.42 2.47
CA SER A 304 0.37 14.46 3.93
C SER A 304 1.29 13.37 4.50
N ILE A 305 2.27 13.74 5.31
CA ILE A 305 3.28 12.83 5.87
C ILE A 305 3.28 12.95 7.39
N SER A 306 3.26 11.82 8.07
CA SER A 306 3.60 11.70 9.48
C SER A 306 4.58 10.56 9.71
N VAL A 307 5.58 10.76 10.56
CA VAL A 307 6.38 9.63 11.06
C VAL A 307 6.69 9.84 12.53
N GLY A 308 6.54 8.78 13.30
CA GLY A 308 6.55 8.80 14.75
C GLY A 308 6.79 7.42 15.35
N LEU A 309 6.52 7.31 16.64
CA LEU A 309 6.44 6.01 17.31
C LEU A 309 5.00 5.47 17.28
N ASN A 310 4.85 4.15 17.35
CA ASN A 310 3.57 3.46 17.52
C ASN A 310 3.65 2.54 18.76
N THR A 311 2.55 2.44 19.52
CA THR A 311 2.43 1.68 20.79
C THR A 311 2.04 0.21 20.62
N GLY A 312 2.33 -0.44 19.49
CA GLY A 312 1.99 -1.86 19.37
C GLY A 312 2.69 -2.77 20.40
N LYS A 313 3.69 -2.26 21.16
CA LYS A 313 4.05 -2.80 22.47
C LYS A 313 3.52 -1.90 23.57
N SER A 314 2.65 -2.44 24.42
CA SER A 314 2.37 -1.85 25.72
C SER A 314 3.71 -1.50 26.37
N LEU A 315 3.88 -0.25 26.82
CA LEU A 315 5.13 0.29 27.38
C LEU A 315 5.55 -0.38 28.70
N GLY A 316 4.97 -1.54 29.06
CA GLY A 316 5.15 -2.26 30.31
C GLY A 316 5.68 -3.70 30.22
N ASP A 317 5.77 -4.31 29.03
CA ASP A 317 6.27 -5.70 28.90
C ASP A 317 7.70 -5.71 28.35
N ASP A 318 8.68 -5.56 29.25
CA ASP A 318 10.11 -5.72 28.95
C ASP A 318 10.56 -7.21 28.89
N ASP A 319 9.64 -8.15 29.09
CA ASP A 319 9.92 -9.60 29.20
C ASP A 319 9.68 -10.44 27.93
N GLU A 320 9.56 -9.81 26.77
CA GLU A 320 9.37 -10.53 25.50
C GLU A 320 10.63 -10.50 24.62
N GLU A 321 11.57 -11.41 24.91
CA GLU A 321 12.20 -12.15 23.81
C GLU A 321 11.14 -13.11 23.26
N ASP A 322 10.34 -12.59 22.34
CA ASP A 322 9.27 -13.33 21.69
C ASP A 322 9.89 -14.44 20.81
N VAL A 323 9.92 -15.64 21.37
CA VAL A 323 10.03 -16.91 20.65
C VAL A 323 8.65 -17.48 20.29
N GLY A 324 7.59 -16.67 20.39
CA GLY A 324 6.23 -16.99 19.98
C GLY A 324 5.86 -16.31 18.66
N PHE A 325 5.11 -17.01 17.82
CA PHE A 325 4.53 -16.48 16.59
C PHE A 325 3.25 -15.66 16.87
N GLU A 326 3.18 -14.91 17.97
CA GLU A 326 2.05 -14.01 18.20
C GLU A 326 2.30 -12.72 17.42
N ARG A 327 1.41 -12.41 16.46
CA ARG A 327 1.52 -11.23 15.59
C ARG A 327 1.40 -9.96 16.42
N ASP A 328 2.55 -9.50 16.91
CA ASP A 328 2.75 -8.19 17.51
C ASP A 328 2.22 -7.13 16.52
N ARG A 329 1.17 -6.39 16.93
CA ARG A 329 0.46 -5.41 16.09
C ARG A 329 1.40 -4.30 15.62
N SER A 330 2.45 -4.00 16.40
CA SER A 330 3.52 -3.07 15.98
C SER A 330 4.27 -3.57 14.75
N SER A 331 4.42 -4.89 14.60
CA SER A 331 5.29 -5.45 13.56
C SER A 331 4.70 -5.31 12.15
N ALA A 332 3.36 -5.33 12.03
CA ALA A 332 2.65 -5.22 10.75
C ALA A 332 2.72 -3.79 10.17
N THR A 333 2.67 -2.76 11.02
CA THR A 333 2.67 -1.35 10.60
C THR A 333 4.02 -0.64 10.78
N ALA A 334 5.03 -1.34 11.28
CA ALA A 334 6.39 -0.83 11.37
C ALA A 334 6.93 -0.52 9.96
N GLY A 335 7.61 0.61 9.78
CA GLY A 335 8.01 1.08 8.45
C GLY A 335 7.01 2.09 7.89
N TRP A 336 6.78 2.08 6.57
CA TRP A 336 5.93 3.06 5.89
C TRP A 336 4.64 2.46 5.35
N THR A 337 3.53 3.11 5.69
CA THR A 337 2.23 2.89 5.04
C THR A 337 1.96 4.04 4.08
N VAL A 338 1.55 3.69 2.85
CA VAL A 338 1.27 4.64 1.76
C VAL A 338 -0.20 4.54 1.38
N LEU A 339 -0.92 5.64 1.56
CA LEU A 339 -2.33 5.81 1.25
C LEU A 339 -2.47 6.66 -0.02
N CYS A 340 -3.36 6.27 -0.91
CA CYS A 340 -3.82 7.11 -2.02
C CYS A 340 -5.34 7.18 -1.92
N ASN A 341 -5.95 8.36 -1.81
CA ASN A 341 -7.40 8.54 -1.63
C ASN A 341 -8.02 7.48 -0.67
N ASP A 342 -7.57 7.47 0.58
CA ASP A 342 -8.05 6.59 1.67
C ASP A 342 -7.73 5.08 1.55
N ARG A 343 -7.23 4.63 0.41
CA ARG A 343 -6.84 3.22 0.17
C ARG A 343 -5.35 3.01 0.42
N ALA A 344 -5.01 1.98 1.21
CA ALA A 344 -3.62 1.65 1.46
C ALA A 344 -2.98 0.86 0.32
N VAL A 345 -2.12 1.51 -0.44
CA VAL A 345 -1.33 0.88 -1.52
C VAL A 345 -0.27 -0.04 -0.91
N ILE A 346 0.41 0.44 0.12
CA ILE A 346 1.49 -0.29 0.82
C ILE A 346 1.26 -0.16 2.32
N VAL A 347 1.44 -1.23 3.08
CA VAL A 347 1.34 -1.20 4.56
C VAL A 347 2.65 -1.70 5.16
N GLY A 348 3.22 -0.92 6.09
CA GLY A 348 4.41 -1.31 6.85
C GLY A 348 5.64 -1.71 6.02
N ASP A 349 5.88 -1.05 4.88
CA ASP A 349 7.05 -1.38 4.06
C ASP A 349 8.36 -0.96 4.75
N LYS A 350 9.32 -1.88 4.66
CA LYS A 350 10.64 -1.82 5.29
C LYS A 350 11.75 -1.88 4.25
N GLY A 351 11.39 -1.68 2.97
CA GLY A 351 12.26 -1.84 1.83
C GLY A 351 12.85 -0.54 1.29
N ARG A 352 13.68 -0.68 0.25
CA ARG A 352 14.30 0.46 -0.46
C ARG A 352 13.30 1.41 -1.09
N LEU A 353 12.13 0.89 -1.46
CA LEU A 353 11.04 1.66 -2.04
C LEU A 353 10.67 2.86 -1.16
N THR A 354 10.52 2.64 0.15
CA THR A 354 10.18 3.68 1.13
C THR A 354 11.39 4.29 1.84
N GLY A 355 12.59 4.07 1.29
CA GLY A 355 13.85 4.69 1.70
C GLY A 355 14.74 3.85 2.60
N TRP A 356 14.29 2.71 3.14
CA TRP A 356 15.15 1.83 3.96
C TRP A 356 16.31 1.25 3.15
N GLY A 357 17.55 1.39 3.62
CA GLY A 357 18.73 1.01 2.86
C GLY A 357 19.06 1.95 1.68
N ASP A 358 18.37 3.10 1.56
CA ASP A 358 18.63 4.12 0.55
C ASP A 358 18.67 5.54 1.18
N GLY A 359 19.83 5.94 1.68
CA GLY A 359 19.99 7.18 2.45
C GLY A 359 19.40 7.14 3.86
N ILE A 360 18.84 6.00 4.24
CA ILE A 360 18.43 5.55 5.59
C ILE A 360 19.08 4.17 5.82
N PRO A 361 19.47 3.80 7.05
CA PRO A 361 19.94 2.45 7.35
C PRO A 361 18.99 1.35 6.86
N LEU A 362 19.51 0.14 6.64
CA LEU A 362 18.67 -1.03 6.45
C LEU A 362 17.77 -1.22 7.67
N TYR A 363 16.55 -1.72 7.44
CA TYR A 363 15.64 -2.02 8.53
C TYR A 363 16.26 -3.03 9.49
N HIS A 364 16.08 -2.77 10.78
CA HIS A 364 16.51 -3.63 11.87
C HIS A 364 15.38 -3.68 12.90
N PRO A 365 15.11 -4.82 13.56
CA PRO A 365 14.02 -4.95 14.55
C PRO A 365 14.01 -3.89 15.66
N GLN A 366 15.16 -3.28 15.97
CA GLN A 366 15.23 -2.14 16.90
C GLN A 366 14.34 -0.94 16.48
N PHE A 367 14.03 -0.82 15.19
CA PHE A 367 13.18 0.24 14.62
C PHE A 367 11.71 -0.20 14.47
N ALA A 368 11.31 -1.35 15.03
CA ALA A 368 9.93 -1.85 14.93
C ALA A 368 8.89 -0.91 15.57
N VAL A 369 9.32 0.00 16.44
CA VAL A 369 8.47 1.02 17.04
C VAL A 369 8.20 2.23 16.13
N ILE A 370 8.93 2.36 15.02
CA ILE A 370 8.80 3.49 14.09
C ILE A 370 7.71 3.19 13.07
N THR A 371 6.69 4.04 13.02
CA THR A 371 5.63 4.01 12.00
C THR A 371 5.62 5.33 11.26
N GLY A 372 5.69 5.23 9.93
CA GLY A 372 5.50 6.31 8.97
C GLY A 372 4.21 6.10 8.20
N ILE A 373 3.47 7.18 7.97
CA ILE A 373 2.24 7.22 7.20
C ILE A 373 2.38 8.36 6.20
N ILE A 374 2.15 8.07 4.93
CA ILE A 374 2.04 9.08 3.88
C ILE A 374 0.73 8.89 3.14
N GLU A 375 0.03 9.98 2.86
CA GLU A 375 -1.19 10.02 2.10
C GLU A 375 -1.06 10.97 0.92
N PHE A 376 -1.51 10.49 -0.24
CA PHE A 376 -1.69 11.26 -1.48
C PHE A 376 -3.19 11.40 -1.73
N ARG A 377 -3.69 12.64 -1.75
CA ARG A 377 -5.10 12.93 -2.02
C ARG A 377 -5.25 13.79 -3.26
N SER A 378 -6.06 13.34 -4.22
CA SER A 378 -6.38 14.09 -5.44
C SER A 378 -7.71 13.61 -6.03
N LYS A 379 -8.46 14.52 -6.65
CA LYS A 379 -9.62 14.18 -7.50
C LYS A 379 -9.19 13.56 -8.83
N HIS A 380 -7.97 13.83 -9.27
CA HIS A 380 -7.40 13.31 -10.51
C HIS A 380 -6.57 12.06 -10.20
N ALA A 381 -7.20 10.89 -10.35
CA ALA A 381 -6.57 9.61 -10.02
C ALA A 381 -5.30 9.32 -10.83
N ASP A 382 -5.17 9.91 -12.04
CA ASP A 382 -3.98 9.83 -12.91
C ASP A 382 -2.77 10.61 -12.39
N GLN A 383 -2.96 11.52 -11.44
CA GLN A 383 -1.87 12.25 -10.78
C GLN A 383 -1.32 11.50 -9.55
N LEU A 384 -2.06 10.50 -9.05
CA LEU A 384 -1.62 9.72 -7.89
C LEU A 384 -0.44 8.82 -8.28
N PRO A 385 0.55 8.63 -7.39
CA PRO A 385 1.74 7.83 -7.69
C PRO A 385 1.47 6.33 -7.59
N VAL A 386 0.43 5.81 -8.25
CA VAL A 386 -0.03 4.42 -8.14
C VAL A 386 -0.09 3.73 -9.50
N THR A 387 0.25 2.44 -9.56
CA THR A 387 0.14 1.64 -10.78
C THR A 387 -1.29 1.16 -11.05
N THR A 388 -1.52 0.60 -12.25
CA THR A 388 -2.83 0.06 -12.68
C THR A 388 -3.34 -1.13 -11.85
N THR A 389 -2.45 -1.78 -11.09
CA THR A 389 -2.79 -2.86 -10.15
C THR A 389 -3.18 -2.31 -8.78
N LYS A 390 -2.97 -1.02 -8.50
CA LYS A 390 -3.25 -0.38 -7.19
C LYS A 390 -2.46 -0.95 -6.00
N ARG A 391 -1.39 -1.70 -6.29
CA ARG A 391 -0.52 -2.37 -5.29
C ARG A 391 0.92 -1.89 -5.31
N ALA A 392 1.32 -1.17 -6.35
CA ALA A 392 2.66 -0.66 -6.50
C ALA A 392 2.61 0.84 -6.72
N LEU A 393 3.71 1.50 -6.39
CA LEU A 393 3.88 2.92 -6.62
C LEU A 393 4.55 3.15 -7.97
N ASP A 394 4.15 4.23 -8.63
CA ASP A 394 4.93 4.76 -9.74
C ASP A 394 6.14 5.52 -9.18
N THR A 395 7.28 4.82 -9.10
CA THR A 395 8.52 5.39 -8.58
C THR A 395 9.13 6.48 -9.47
N SER A 396 8.60 6.69 -10.69
CA SER A 396 9.01 7.76 -11.59
C SER A 396 8.21 9.05 -11.42
N SER A 397 7.11 9.01 -10.66
CA SER A 397 6.28 10.18 -10.37
C SER A 397 7.06 11.25 -9.60
N ASN A 398 6.96 12.51 -10.05
CA ASN A 398 7.59 13.65 -9.37
C ASN A 398 7.06 13.81 -7.93
N VAL A 399 5.74 13.66 -7.76
CA VAL A 399 5.06 13.72 -6.46
C VAL A 399 5.66 12.70 -5.48
N TRP A 400 5.93 11.47 -5.94
CA TRP A 400 6.58 10.44 -5.13
C TRP A 400 8.02 10.81 -4.78
N LEU A 401 8.82 11.23 -5.76
CA LEU A 401 10.24 11.54 -5.59
C LEU A 401 10.46 12.70 -4.60
N GLU A 402 9.67 13.78 -4.70
CA GLU A 402 9.72 14.89 -3.74
C GLU A 402 9.30 14.45 -2.34
N SER A 403 8.25 13.64 -2.24
CA SER A 403 7.74 13.12 -0.97
C SER A 403 8.74 12.22 -0.27
N LEU A 404 9.45 11.36 -1.03
CA LEU A 404 10.45 10.44 -0.50
C LEU A 404 11.59 11.17 0.21
N VAL A 405 11.96 12.37 -0.24
CA VAL A 405 12.97 13.21 0.44
C VAL A 405 12.49 13.59 1.85
N LYS A 406 11.21 13.97 1.98
CA LYS A 406 10.59 14.36 3.26
C LYS A 406 10.33 13.17 4.17
N MET A 407 9.93 12.02 3.61
CA MET A 407 9.87 10.76 4.34
C MET A 407 11.22 10.43 4.99
N LYS A 408 12.30 10.49 4.21
CA LYS A 408 13.67 10.24 4.71
C LYS A 408 14.11 11.27 5.76
N GLU A 409 13.75 12.55 5.62
CA GLU A 409 14.01 13.57 6.65
C GLU A 409 13.38 13.18 8.00
N GLY A 410 12.08 12.87 8.00
CA GLY A 410 11.35 12.47 9.20
C GLY A 410 11.88 11.16 9.81
N MET A 411 12.20 10.16 9.00
CA MET A 411 12.78 8.89 9.48
C MET A 411 14.10 9.08 10.21
N ARG A 412 15.00 9.96 9.70
CA ARG A 412 16.31 10.19 10.34
C ARG A 412 16.16 10.68 11.77
N ILE A 413 15.15 11.51 12.03
CA ILE A 413 14.85 12.01 13.38
C ILE A 413 14.54 10.83 14.31
N TRP A 414 13.62 9.95 13.91
CA TRP A 414 13.19 8.82 14.76
C TRP A 414 14.21 7.70 14.87
N ILE A 415 15.02 7.49 13.84
CA ILE A 415 16.15 6.57 13.90
C ILE A 415 17.23 7.11 14.85
N SER A 416 17.53 8.41 14.78
CA SER A 416 18.46 9.05 15.71
C SER A 416 17.97 8.95 17.14
N TYR A 417 16.68 9.27 17.38
CA TYR A 417 16.02 9.08 18.67
C TYR A 417 16.14 7.65 19.17
N THR A 418 15.71 6.66 18.39
CA THR A 418 15.74 5.24 18.78
C THR A 418 17.16 4.76 19.09
N ASN A 419 18.17 5.23 18.34
CA ASN A 419 19.57 4.90 18.60
C ASN A 419 20.11 5.51 19.89
N GLN A 420 19.69 6.74 20.25
CA GLN A 420 20.08 7.36 21.53
C GLN A 420 19.58 6.55 22.73
N TRP A 421 18.37 6.00 22.60
CA TRP A 421 17.72 5.22 23.66
C TRP A 421 18.05 3.72 23.63
N LYS A 422 18.86 3.24 22.68
CA LYS A 422 19.13 1.80 22.45
C LYS A 422 19.61 1.02 23.67
N ASN A 423 20.37 1.66 24.55
CA ASN A 423 20.93 1.01 25.75
C ASN A 423 20.19 1.39 27.03
N HIS A 424 19.15 2.22 26.95
CA HIS A 424 18.40 2.69 28.10
C HIS A 424 17.14 1.84 28.31
N PRO A 425 16.73 1.58 29.56
CA PRO A 425 15.42 1.02 29.86
C PRO A 425 14.29 1.74 29.15
N ARG A 426 13.27 1.00 28.70
CA ARG A 426 12.04 1.62 28.16
C ARG A 426 11.24 2.36 29.23
N ALA A 427 11.34 1.93 30.49
CA ALA A 427 10.78 2.65 31.63
C ALA A 427 11.25 4.13 31.70
N ASP A 428 12.51 4.40 31.34
CA ASP A 428 13.07 5.76 31.34
C ASP A 428 12.38 6.66 30.29
N GLN A 429 11.82 6.06 29.23
CA GLN A 429 11.09 6.76 28.16
C GLN A 429 9.61 6.93 28.48
N SER A 430 9.01 5.96 29.18
CA SER A 430 7.56 5.82 29.34
C SER A 430 6.91 7.08 29.92
N ARG A 431 7.55 7.69 30.92
CA ARG A 431 7.08 8.96 31.54
C ARG A 431 6.90 10.10 30.54
N HIS A 432 7.69 10.12 29.46
CA HIS A 432 7.63 11.17 28.44
C HIS A 432 6.42 11.00 27.50
N TRP A 433 5.90 9.77 27.40
CA TRP A 433 4.85 9.37 26.48
C TRP A 433 3.49 9.08 27.16
N GLU A 434 3.38 9.20 28.48
CA GLU A 434 2.14 8.97 29.25
C GLU A 434 0.91 9.73 28.74
N SER A 435 1.09 10.95 28.22
CA SER A 435 0.00 11.77 27.67
C SER A 435 -0.20 11.59 26.17
N ALA A 436 0.62 10.78 25.51
CA ALA A 436 0.50 10.51 24.09
C ALA A 436 -0.56 9.44 23.84
N LYS A 437 -1.34 9.64 22.78
CA LYS A 437 -2.34 8.68 22.32
C LYS A 437 -2.03 8.31 20.87
N PRO A 438 -2.31 7.06 20.46
CA PRO A 438 -2.27 6.72 19.05
C PRO A 438 -3.33 7.54 18.32
N MET A 439 -2.96 8.09 17.16
CA MET A 439 -3.85 8.87 16.30
C MET A 439 -3.61 8.51 14.83
N PRO A 440 -4.68 8.46 14.00
CA PRO A 440 -4.54 8.36 12.56
C PRO A 440 -3.94 9.65 11.98
N LEU A 441 -3.47 9.57 10.73
CA LEU A 441 -2.73 10.64 10.05
C LEU A 441 -3.43 12.01 10.10
N SER A 442 -4.71 12.08 9.71
CA SER A 442 -5.47 13.32 9.65
C SER A 442 -5.53 14.02 11.02
N ARG A 443 -5.85 13.26 12.07
CA ARG A 443 -5.91 13.77 13.44
C ARG A 443 -4.53 14.15 13.98
N ALA A 444 -3.49 13.38 13.65
CA ALA A 444 -2.13 13.70 14.03
C ALA A 444 -1.67 15.04 13.42
N ILE A 445 -1.96 15.25 12.13
CA ILE A 445 -1.68 16.51 11.44
C ILE A 445 -2.46 17.65 12.11
N GLU A 446 -3.75 17.50 12.35
CA GLU A 446 -4.58 18.54 12.97
C GLU A 446 -4.02 19.02 14.32
N VAL A 447 -3.71 18.07 15.22
CA VAL A 447 -3.20 18.37 16.56
C VAL A 447 -1.80 19.00 16.51
N VAL A 448 -0.89 18.47 15.69
CA VAL A 448 0.48 18.97 15.61
C VAL A 448 0.55 20.29 14.83
N ALA A 449 -0.29 20.48 13.82
CA ALA A 449 -0.35 21.71 13.04
C ALA A 449 -0.79 22.93 13.87
N ALA A 450 -1.48 22.70 15.00
CA ALA A 450 -1.88 23.73 15.95
C ALA A 450 -0.74 24.17 16.90
N ARG A 451 0.39 23.45 16.95
CA ARG A 451 1.55 23.82 17.79
C ARG A 451 2.23 25.08 17.27
N SER A 452 2.70 25.94 18.18
CA SER A 452 3.39 27.21 17.89
C SER A 452 4.71 27.03 17.14
N ALA A 453 5.42 25.92 17.36
CA ALA A 453 6.68 25.62 16.66
C ALA A 453 6.46 25.07 15.23
N THR A 454 5.21 24.86 14.82
CA THR A 454 4.88 24.42 13.45
C THR A 454 5.10 25.56 12.47
N ARG A 455 5.91 25.28 11.45
CA ARG A 455 6.19 26.22 10.37
C ARG A 455 5.10 26.13 9.32
N ARG A 456 4.54 27.28 8.95
CA ARG A 456 3.63 27.43 7.81
C ARG A 456 4.28 28.36 6.80
N VAL A 457 4.62 27.86 5.61
CA VAL A 457 5.22 28.68 4.54
C VAL A 457 4.47 28.42 3.25
N ALA A 458 3.89 29.48 2.70
CA ALA A 458 2.97 29.39 1.57
C ALA A 458 1.93 28.28 1.85
N ASP A 459 1.96 27.22 1.05
CA ASP A 459 0.98 26.14 1.06
C ASP A 459 1.51 24.87 1.77
N ALA A 460 2.58 25.02 2.57
CA ALA A 460 3.23 23.92 3.28
C ALA A 460 3.11 24.07 4.81
N ILE A 461 2.75 22.98 5.48
CA ILE A 461 2.83 22.78 6.92
C ILE A 461 4.00 21.86 7.21
N GLU A 462 4.90 22.25 8.11
CA GLU A 462 6.01 21.40 8.53
C GLU A 462 6.25 21.53 10.04
N PHE A 463 6.29 20.39 10.73
CA PHE A 463 6.69 20.29 12.12
C PHE A 463 7.83 19.28 12.25
N ASN A 464 8.97 19.76 12.74
CA ASN A 464 10.14 18.94 13.00
C ASN A 464 10.35 18.85 14.53
N PRO A 465 10.08 17.69 15.16
CA PRO A 465 10.11 17.57 16.62
C PRO A 465 11.51 17.75 17.22
N GLN A 466 12.56 17.45 16.46
CA GLN A 466 13.94 17.69 16.86
C GLN A 466 14.26 19.19 16.88
N LYS A 467 13.86 19.94 15.85
CA LYS A 467 14.04 21.41 15.81
C LYS A 467 13.20 22.11 16.88
N ALA A 468 12.01 21.59 17.17
CA ALA A 468 11.12 22.06 18.23
C ALA A 468 11.61 21.70 19.65
N LYS A 469 12.63 20.83 19.78
CA LYS A 469 13.19 20.36 21.05
C LYS A 469 12.15 19.71 21.97
N VAL A 470 11.23 18.92 21.39
CA VAL A 470 10.18 18.20 22.13
C VAL A 470 10.47 16.70 22.25
N LEU A 471 11.57 16.22 21.69
CA LEU A 471 12.01 14.84 21.84
C LEU A 471 12.83 14.68 23.12
N PRO A 472 12.54 13.67 23.95
CA PRO A 472 13.26 13.46 25.19
C PRO A 472 14.63 12.86 24.88
N GLU A 473 15.63 13.29 25.63
CA GLU A 473 16.99 12.76 25.58
C GLU A 473 17.24 11.97 26.89
N PRO A 474 18.03 10.89 26.86
CA PRO A 474 18.42 10.18 28.07
C PRO A 474 19.23 11.10 28.99
N GLU A 475 18.98 11.03 30.31
CA GLU A 475 19.63 11.89 31.32
C GLU A 475 21.16 11.73 31.34
N ASP A 476 21.66 10.54 31.02
CA ASP A 476 23.09 10.22 30.94
C ASP A 476 23.43 9.50 29.63
N LYS A 477 24.64 9.73 29.09
CA LYS A 477 25.17 8.94 27.96
C LYS A 477 25.48 7.48 28.32
N LYS A 478 25.54 7.18 29.62
CA LYS A 478 25.74 5.83 30.14
C LYS A 478 24.37 5.31 30.59
N PRO A 479 24.01 4.08 30.21
CA PRO A 479 22.73 3.54 30.60
C PRO A 479 22.65 3.37 32.12
N SER A 480 21.50 3.73 32.69
CA SER A 480 21.16 3.62 34.11
C SER A 480 21.17 2.17 34.60
N SER A 481 21.03 1.22 33.68
CA SER A 481 21.08 -0.22 33.93
C SER A 481 21.90 -0.95 32.86
N ARG A 482 22.23 -2.23 33.10
CA ARG A 482 22.89 -3.09 32.13
C ARG A 482 22.09 -4.37 31.95
N LYS A 483 21.84 -4.76 30.70
CA LYS A 483 21.23 -6.06 30.39
C LYS A 483 22.24 -7.17 30.72
N ILE A 484 21.85 -8.11 31.58
CA ILE A 484 22.60 -9.33 31.88
C ILE A 484 21.89 -10.47 31.16
N VAL A 485 22.57 -11.13 30.22
CA VAL A 485 22.00 -12.24 29.44
C VAL A 485 22.90 -13.46 29.56
N PHE A 486 22.32 -14.60 29.89
CA PHE A 486 23.01 -15.89 29.94
C PHE A 486 22.04 -17.01 29.57
N SER A 487 22.57 -18.09 28.99
CA SER A 487 21.78 -19.27 28.66
C SER A 487 22.03 -20.41 29.64
N ARG A 488 20.98 -21.20 29.87
CA ARG A 488 21.00 -22.44 30.65
C ARG A 488 20.14 -23.51 29.97
N PRO A 489 20.45 -24.81 30.14
CA PRO A 489 19.59 -25.90 29.68
C PRO A 489 18.17 -25.79 30.25
N ALA A 490 17.16 -26.11 29.43
CA ALA A 490 15.75 -25.97 29.81
C ALA A 490 15.41 -26.75 31.09
N GLU A 491 15.94 -27.96 31.25
CA GLU A 491 15.73 -28.78 32.45
C GLU A 491 16.32 -28.15 33.72
N GLU A 492 17.44 -27.44 33.62
CA GLU A 492 18.02 -26.70 34.75
C GLU A 492 17.13 -25.51 35.13
N VAL A 493 16.60 -24.81 34.13
CA VAL A 493 15.64 -23.71 34.36
C VAL A 493 14.40 -24.24 35.05
N ARG A 494 13.80 -25.34 34.57
CA ARG A 494 12.61 -25.96 35.20
C ARG A 494 12.86 -26.35 36.66
N LEU A 495 14.03 -26.93 36.97
CA LEU A 495 14.40 -27.31 38.34
C LEU A 495 14.52 -26.09 39.26
N VAL A 496 15.21 -25.04 38.81
CA VAL A 496 15.36 -23.80 39.60
C VAL A 496 14.03 -23.07 39.72
N SER A 497 13.22 -23.07 38.67
CA SER A 497 11.88 -22.49 38.65
C SER A 497 10.98 -23.10 39.72
N LYS A 498 10.90 -24.44 39.74
CA LYS A 498 10.18 -25.19 40.77
C LYS A 498 10.69 -24.90 42.18
N LEU A 499 12.00 -24.74 42.36
CA LEU A 499 12.57 -24.41 43.67
C LEU A 499 12.15 -23.01 44.17
N LEU A 500 12.08 -22.03 43.26
CA LEU A 500 11.84 -20.62 43.62
C LEU A 500 10.35 -20.27 43.69
N PHE A 501 9.51 -20.90 42.87
CA PHE A 501 8.10 -20.53 42.70
C PHE A 501 7.11 -21.69 42.93
N ASP A 502 7.59 -22.90 43.19
CA ASP A 502 6.78 -24.15 43.19
C ASP A 502 6.06 -24.43 41.85
N ASP A 503 6.52 -23.78 40.77
CA ASP A 503 6.05 -23.95 39.40
C ASP A 503 7.25 -24.27 38.48
N PRO A 504 7.30 -25.43 37.80
CA PRO A 504 8.39 -25.77 36.90
C PRO A 504 8.35 -25.03 35.55
N ASP A 505 7.23 -24.40 35.19
CA ASP A 505 7.00 -23.81 33.86
C ASP A 505 7.02 -22.27 33.88
N GLU A 506 7.47 -21.67 34.99
CA GLU A 506 7.66 -20.22 35.07
C GLU A 506 8.72 -19.68 34.10
N LYS A 507 8.53 -18.44 33.64
CA LYS A 507 9.31 -17.86 32.54
C LYS A 507 10.80 -17.73 32.92
N PRO A 508 11.75 -18.09 32.01
CA PRO A 508 13.19 -18.02 32.31
C PRO A 508 13.69 -16.65 32.78
N GLY A 509 13.10 -15.56 32.28
CA GLY A 509 13.40 -14.19 32.72
C GLY A 509 13.08 -13.97 34.19
N ILE A 510 11.89 -14.39 34.64
CA ILE A 510 11.43 -14.31 36.02
C ILE A 510 12.32 -15.15 36.95
N VAL A 511 12.68 -16.36 36.51
CA VAL A 511 13.62 -17.23 37.25
C VAL A 511 14.99 -16.57 37.40
N GLY A 512 15.52 -15.98 36.32
CA GLY A 512 16.79 -15.26 36.32
C GLY A 512 16.78 -14.03 37.22
N ASP A 513 15.71 -13.23 37.15
CA ASP A 513 15.53 -12.03 37.98
C ASP A 513 15.50 -12.41 39.46
N LYS A 514 14.72 -13.44 39.83
CA LYS A 514 14.64 -13.88 41.23
C LYS A 514 15.98 -14.39 41.75
N CYS A 515 16.72 -15.13 40.93
CA CYS A 515 18.08 -15.56 41.28
C CYS A 515 18.98 -14.35 41.56
N PHE A 516 18.88 -13.29 40.74
CA PHE A 516 19.66 -12.07 40.92
C PHE A 516 19.23 -11.30 42.18
N GLU A 517 17.92 -11.13 42.43
CA GLU A 517 17.39 -10.49 43.64
C GLU A 517 17.91 -11.15 44.93
N MET A 518 17.96 -12.48 44.96
CA MET A 518 18.48 -13.22 46.11
C MET A 518 19.95 -12.90 46.39
N GLN A 519 20.78 -12.78 45.35
CA GLN A 519 22.19 -12.43 45.51
C GLN A 519 22.36 -10.94 45.83
N LEU A 520 21.55 -10.07 45.23
CA LEU A 520 21.55 -8.64 45.52
C LEU A 520 21.17 -8.36 46.98
N THR A 521 20.19 -9.09 47.51
CA THR A 521 19.79 -8.98 48.93
C THR A 521 20.95 -9.36 49.86
N LYS A 522 21.67 -10.44 49.54
CA LYS A 522 22.87 -10.84 50.30
C LYS A 522 23.98 -9.79 50.20
N ALA A 523 24.21 -9.24 49.02
CA ALA A 523 25.21 -8.19 48.82
C ALA A 523 24.90 -6.95 49.66
N LYS A 524 23.63 -6.51 49.70
CA LYS A 524 23.18 -5.36 50.51
C LYS A 524 23.22 -5.58 52.02
N GLN A 525 23.27 -6.84 52.47
CA GLN A 525 23.37 -7.20 53.90
C GLN A 525 24.83 -7.41 54.35
N GLY A 526 25.78 -7.43 53.39
CA GLY A 526 27.21 -7.65 53.63
C GLY A 526 28.06 -6.37 53.70
N ASP A 527 27.45 -5.21 53.46
CA ASP A 527 27.94 -3.87 53.81
C ASP A 527 27.24 -3.39 55.10
#